data_AF-D4U032-F1
#
_entry.id   AF-D4U032-F1
#
_cell.length_a   1.000
_cell.length_b   1.000
_cell.length_c   1.000
_cell.angle_alpha   90.00
_cell.angle_beta   90.00
_cell.angle_gamma   90.00
#
_symmetry.space_group_name_H-M   'P 1'
#
loop_
_entity.id
_entity.type
_entity.pdbx_description
1 polymer ?
#
loop_
_entity_poly.entity_id
_entity_poly.type
_entity_poly.pdbx_seq_one_letter_code
_entity_poly.pdbx_strand_id
1 'polypeptide(L)'
;MTQPTPQPGQYPPAAPAPAAGEARPSIGALFASVTGQISSIIRDEVELNKAKLRAFASKSGKGIGLLVAAAVFALYLLGWVFHTIEVALKLVVPAWAASLIVVGILLLIVLILALVGVSSLKSAQAHRPDPAASVAATKEAIEKGLGK
;
A
#
# COMPACT_ATOMS: atom_id res chain seq x y z
N MET A 1 49.00 -8.32 35.82
CA MET A 1 48.24 -7.71 36.93
C MET A 1 47.55 -8.85 37.67
N THR A 2 48.11 -9.20 38.83
CA THR A 2 47.65 -10.26 39.72
C THR A 2 46.40 -9.79 40.47
N GLN A 3 45.25 -10.44 40.27
CA GLN A 3 44.09 -10.24 41.13
C GLN A 3 44.39 -10.83 42.52
N PRO A 4 44.12 -10.12 43.64
CA PRO A 4 44.34 -10.65 44.96
C PRO A 4 43.27 -11.70 45.30
N THR A 5 43.70 -12.80 45.92
CA THR A 5 42.86 -13.88 46.44
C THR A 5 41.89 -13.33 47.53
N PRO A 6 40.57 -13.59 47.45
CA PRO A 6 39.62 -13.19 48.50
C PRO A 6 39.88 -13.97 49.81
N GLN A 7 40.01 -13.26 50.93
CA GLN A 7 40.11 -13.87 52.27
C GLN A 7 38.74 -14.44 52.71
N PRO A 8 38.64 -15.73 53.07
CA PRO A 8 37.43 -16.29 53.65
C PRO A 8 37.29 -15.83 55.10
N GLY A 9 36.43 -14.85 55.36
CA GLY A 9 36.16 -14.39 56.73
C GLY A 9 35.41 -13.07 56.90
N GLN A 10 35.16 -12.30 55.83
CA GLN A 10 34.37 -11.07 55.94
C GLN A 10 33.17 -11.09 54.99
N TYR A 11 32.07 -11.65 55.48
CA TYR A 11 30.75 -11.32 54.95
C TYR A 11 30.19 -10.17 55.80
N PRO A 12 29.86 -9.01 55.21
CA PRO A 12 29.05 -8.02 55.89
C PRO A 12 27.71 -8.67 56.32
N PRO A 13 27.11 -8.28 57.46
CA PRO A 13 25.79 -8.78 57.84
C PRO A 13 24.84 -8.57 56.67
N ALA A 14 24.11 -9.63 56.28
CA ALA A 14 23.16 -9.58 55.18
C ALA A 14 22.24 -8.37 55.39
N ALA A 15 22.23 -7.45 54.42
CA ALA A 15 21.20 -6.43 54.37
C ALA A 15 19.83 -7.14 54.47
N PRO A 16 18.89 -6.65 55.29
CA PRO A 16 17.60 -7.30 55.43
C PRO A 16 17.03 -7.54 54.04
N ALA A 17 16.84 -8.82 53.70
CA ALA A 17 16.19 -9.21 52.46
C ALA A 17 14.86 -8.45 52.39
N PRO A 18 14.53 -7.79 51.27
CA PRO A 18 13.22 -7.18 51.12
C PRO A 18 12.20 -8.26 51.43
N ALA A 19 11.40 -8.03 52.48
CA ALA A 19 10.35 -8.96 52.88
C ALA A 19 9.54 -9.28 51.63
N ALA A 20 9.58 -10.55 51.23
CA ALA A 20 8.86 -11.09 50.10
C ALA A 20 7.36 -10.98 50.39
N GLY A 21 6.81 -9.80 50.13
CA GLY A 21 5.39 -9.51 50.03
C GLY A 21 4.95 -9.52 48.57
N GLU A 22 5.45 -10.45 47.76
CA GLU A 22 4.89 -10.71 46.44
C GLU A 22 3.61 -11.51 46.62
N ALA A 23 2.55 -10.78 46.95
CA ALA A 23 1.19 -11.27 46.83
C ALA A 23 1.03 -11.84 45.42
N ARG A 24 0.77 -13.16 45.33
CA ARG A 24 0.47 -13.81 44.04
C ARG A 24 -0.57 -12.97 43.29
N PRO A 25 -0.36 -12.63 42.01
CA PRO A 25 -1.32 -11.85 41.25
C PRO A 25 -2.70 -12.49 41.37
N SER A 26 -3.70 -11.72 41.78
CA SER A 26 -5.08 -12.22 41.82
C SER A 26 -5.53 -12.60 40.42
N ILE A 27 -6.49 -13.53 40.30
CA ILE A 27 -7.06 -13.94 39.00
C ILE A 27 -7.55 -12.71 38.21
N GLY A 28 -8.07 -11.68 38.90
CA GLY A 28 -8.44 -10.40 38.29
C GLY A 28 -7.25 -9.62 37.72
N ALA A 29 -6.10 -9.62 38.39
CA ALA A 29 -4.88 -8.97 37.90
C ALA A 29 -4.30 -9.67 36.66
N LEU A 30 -4.42 -11.01 36.58
CA LEU A 30 -4.02 -11.80 35.42
C LEU A 30 -4.95 -11.55 34.22
N PHE A 31 -6.27 -11.47 34.44
CA PHE A 31 -7.22 -11.14 33.38
C PHE A 31 -7.01 -9.72 32.82
N ALA A 32 -6.75 -8.76 33.71
CA ALA A 32 -6.43 -7.39 33.32
C ALA A 32 -5.13 -7.31 32.50
N SER A 33 -4.10 -8.08 32.86
CA SER A 33 -2.82 -8.09 32.12
C SER A 33 -2.93 -8.76 30.75
N VAL A 34 -3.72 -9.82 30.60
CA VAL A 34 -3.97 -10.47 29.30
C VAL A 34 -4.78 -9.56 28.38
N THR A 35 -5.82 -8.90 28.91
CA THR A 35 -6.61 -7.93 28.14
C THR A 35 -5.78 -6.73 27.69
N GLY A 36 -4.88 -6.25 28.57
CA GLY A 36 -3.90 -5.22 28.24
C GLY A 36 -2.94 -5.63 27.11
N GLN A 37 -2.44 -6.86 27.12
CA GLN A 37 -1.55 -7.39 26.07
C GLN A 37 -2.26 -7.54 24.72
N ILE A 38 -3.52 -7.98 24.71
CA ILE A 38 -4.31 -8.04 23.46
C ILE A 38 -4.50 -6.63 22.89
N SER A 39 -4.80 -5.65 23.76
CA SER A 39 -4.92 -4.25 23.34
C SER A 39 -3.61 -3.67 22.80
N SER A 40 -2.45 -4.07 23.34
CA SER A 40 -1.15 -3.63 22.83
C SER A 40 -0.83 -4.26 21.47
N ILE A 41 -1.09 -5.56 21.29
CA ILE A 41 -0.90 -6.24 19.98
C ILE A 41 -1.73 -5.57 18.88
N ILE A 42 -3.00 -5.26 19.16
CA ILE A 42 -3.86 -4.57 18.17
C ILE A 42 -3.29 -3.19 17.85
N ARG A 43 -2.82 -2.44 18.86
CA ARG A 43 -2.20 -1.13 18.65
C ARG A 43 -0.94 -1.25 17.80
N ASP A 44 -0.10 -2.24 18.08
CA ASP A 44 1.16 -2.48 17.39
C ASP A 44 0.93 -2.90 15.94
N GLU A 45 -0.04 -3.77 15.67
CA GLU A 45 -0.41 -4.18 14.30
C GLU A 45 -0.93 -2.97 13.50
N VAL A 46 -1.69 -2.08 14.14
CA VAL A 46 -2.15 -0.82 13.53
C VAL A 46 -0.97 0.12 13.25
N GLU A 47 -0.04 0.32 14.19
CA GLU A 47 1.14 1.16 13.98
C GLU A 47 2.08 0.57 12.92
N LEU A 48 2.25 -0.75 12.90
CA LEU A 48 3.00 -1.48 11.89
C LEU A 48 2.35 -1.31 10.51
N ASN A 49 1.03 -1.46 10.41
CA ASN A 49 0.31 -1.29 9.15
C ASN A 49 0.34 0.17 8.68
N LYS A 50 0.29 1.14 9.59
CA LYS A 50 0.54 2.55 9.25
C LYS A 50 1.96 2.76 8.72
N ALA A 51 2.97 2.15 9.34
CA ALA A 51 4.36 2.25 8.89
C ALA A 51 4.55 1.61 7.51
N LYS A 52 3.98 0.41 7.29
CA LYS A 52 3.95 -0.27 5.98
C LYS A 52 3.24 0.58 4.94
N LEU A 53 2.10 1.18 5.28
CA LEU A 53 1.35 2.07 4.38
C LEU A 53 2.16 3.32 4.02
N ARG A 54 2.83 3.96 4.99
CA ARG A 54 3.72 5.11 4.72
C ARG A 54 4.90 4.73 3.83
N ALA A 55 5.53 3.57 4.10
CA ALA A 55 6.61 3.06 3.27
C ALA A 55 6.13 2.73 1.84
N PHE A 56 4.95 2.11 1.71
CA PHE A 56 4.31 1.85 0.43
C PHE A 56 3.98 3.16 -0.29
N ALA A 57 3.37 4.14 0.38
CA ALA A 57 3.02 5.43 -0.20
C ALA A 57 4.27 6.21 -0.65
N SER A 58 5.34 6.20 0.13
CA SER A 58 6.59 6.88 -0.23
C SER A 58 7.28 6.24 -1.44
N LYS A 59 7.40 4.91 -1.45
CA LYS A 59 8.02 4.17 -2.56
C LYS A 59 7.15 4.22 -3.82
N SER A 60 5.85 3.99 -3.68
CA SER A 60 4.90 4.03 -4.80
C SER A 60 4.70 5.45 -5.31
N GLY A 61 4.74 6.47 -4.44
CA GLY A 61 4.54 7.86 -4.81
C GLY A 61 5.60 8.37 -5.79
N LYS A 62 6.88 8.05 -5.57
CA LYS A 62 7.94 8.38 -6.53
C LYS A 62 7.74 7.67 -7.87
N GLY A 63 7.39 6.39 -7.84
CA GLY A 63 7.12 5.60 -9.05
C GLY A 63 5.93 6.17 -9.85
N ILE A 64 4.81 6.45 -9.18
CA ILE A 64 3.63 7.07 -9.79
C ILE A 64 3.98 8.44 -10.37
N GLY A 65 4.72 9.27 -9.63
CA GLY A 65 5.17 10.58 -10.10
C GLY A 65 6.01 10.49 -11.38
N LEU A 66 6.98 9.56 -11.42
CA LEU A 66 7.80 9.31 -12.61
C LEU A 66 6.97 8.79 -13.78
N LEU A 67 6.00 7.89 -13.55
CA LEU A 67 5.14 7.39 -14.62
C LEU A 67 4.20 8.47 -15.16
N VAL A 68 3.66 9.34 -14.31
CA VAL A 68 2.86 10.50 -14.74
C VAL A 68 3.72 11.44 -15.59
N ALA A 69 4.93 11.78 -15.14
CA ALA A 69 5.85 12.60 -15.92
C ALA A 69 6.20 11.95 -17.27
N ALA A 70 6.52 10.65 -17.26
CA ALA A 70 6.79 9.89 -18.48
C ALA A 70 5.59 9.89 -19.44
N ALA A 71 4.37 9.75 -18.93
CA ALA A 71 3.16 9.82 -19.76
C ALA A 71 2.98 11.19 -20.42
N VAL A 72 3.26 12.29 -19.70
CA VAL A 72 3.23 13.65 -20.26
C VAL A 72 4.28 13.82 -21.36
N PHE A 73 5.53 13.39 -21.11
CA PHE A 73 6.58 13.45 -22.13
C PHE A 73 6.28 12.55 -23.34
N ALA A 74 5.68 11.37 -23.12
CA ALA A 74 5.26 10.49 -24.20
C ALA A 74 4.17 11.14 -25.07
N LEU A 75 3.20 11.85 -24.47
CA LEU A 75 2.21 12.61 -25.22
C LEU A 75 2.83 13.74 -26.05
N TYR A 76 3.80 14.47 -25.47
CA TYR A 76 4.53 15.50 -26.19
C TYR A 76 5.34 14.93 -27.36
N LEU A 77 6.06 13.84 -27.13
CA LEU A 77 6.82 13.12 -28.15
C LEU A 77 5.89 12.63 -29.27
N LEU A 78 4.73 12.07 -28.92
CA LEU A 78 3.75 11.59 -29.89
C LEU A 78 3.29 12.72 -30.82
N GLY A 79 3.00 13.91 -30.28
CA GLY A 79 2.67 15.09 -31.09
C GLY A 79 3.80 15.48 -32.05
N TRP A 80 5.05 15.48 -31.58
CA TRP A 80 6.21 15.76 -32.42
C TRP A 80 6.42 14.72 -33.52
N VAL A 81 6.20 13.43 -33.24
CA VAL A 81 6.28 12.37 -34.26
C VAL A 81 5.30 12.65 -35.41
N PHE A 82 4.04 12.95 -35.10
CA PHE A 82 3.04 13.27 -36.12
C PHE A 82 3.35 14.57 -36.87
N HIS A 83 3.87 15.58 -36.17
CA HIS A 83 4.32 16.80 -36.82
C HIS A 83 5.50 16.53 -37.77
N THR A 84 6.48 15.72 -37.37
CA THR A 84 7.59 15.30 -38.24
C THR A 84 7.09 14.53 -39.46
N ILE A 85 6.11 13.63 -39.30
CA ILE A 85 5.47 12.92 -40.43
C ILE A 85 4.78 13.91 -41.37
N GLU A 86 4.04 14.88 -40.84
CA GLU A 86 3.39 15.93 -41.64
C GLU A 86 4.42 16.74 -42.45
N VAL A 87 5.52 17.15 -41.82
CA VAL A 87 6.61 17.89 -42.47
C VAL A 87 7.28 17.04 -43.56
N ALA A 88 7.50 15.75 -43.30
CA ALA A 88 8.05 14.84 -44.30
C ALA A 88 7.09 14.66 -45.49
N LEU A 89 5.79 14.50 -45.24
CA LEU A 89 4.77 14.36 -46.28
C LEU A 89 4.63 15.63 -47.12
N LYS A 90 4.79 16.82 -46.52
CA LYS A 90 4.80 18.11 -47.24
C LYS A 90 5.85 18.19 -48.35
N LEU A 91 6.89 17.34 -48.32
CA LEU A 91 7.90 17.27 -49.38
C LEU A 91 7.39 16.61 -50.66
N VAL A 92 6.34 15.79 -50.57
CA VAL A 92 5.82 14.98 -51.69
C VAL A 92 4.37 15.30 -52.04
N VAL A 93 3.59 15.88 -51.13
CA VAL A 93 2.19 16.29 -51.35
C VAL A 93 1.93 17.71 -50.83
N PRO A 94 0.86 18.39 -51.30
CA PRO A 94 0.48 19.70 -50.76
C PRO A 94 0.23 19.67 -49.25
N ALA A 95 0.52 20.80 -48.58
CA ALA A 95 0.41 20.93 -47.13
C ALA A 95 -0.94 20.50 -46.56
N TRP A 96 -2.04 20.89 -47.20
CA TRP A 96 -3.39 20.54 -46.76
C TRP A 96 -3.64 19.01 -46.83
N ALA A 97 -3.10 18.34 -47.85
CA ALA A 97 -3.26 16.90 -48.02
C ALA A 97 -2.42 16.12 -47.00
N ALA A 98 -1.18 16.57 -46.73
CA ALA A 98 -0.34 16.01 -45.68
C ALA A 98 -1.03 16.07 -44.30
N SER A 99 -1.60 17.23 -43.94
CA SER A 99 -2.31 17.38 -42.67
C SER A 99 -3.54 16.46 -42.59
N LEU A 100 -4.33 16.33 -43.68
CA LEU A 100 -5.49 15.42 -43.70
C LEU A 100 -5.10 13.94 -43.54
N ILE A 101 -3.99 13.50 -44.14
CA ILE A 101 -3.49 12.14 -43.98
C ILE A 101 -3.13 11.87 -42.52
N VAL A 102 -2.39 12.79 -41.88
CA VAL A 102 -2.01 12.67 -40.46
C VAL A 102 -3.24 12.66 -39.56
N VAL A 103 -4.22 13.55 -39.81
CA VAL A 103 -5.51 13.54 -39.09
C VAL A 103 -6.24 12.20 -39.24
N GLY A 104 -6.28 11.64 -40.46
CA GLY A 104 -6.87 10.32 -40.71
C GLY A 104 -6.20 9.21 -39.91
N ILE A 105 -4.87 9.21 -39.84
CA ILE A 105 -4.10 8.26 -39.01
C ILE A 105 -4.43 8.42 -37.53
N LEU A 106 -4.49 9.66 -37.02
CA LEU A 106 -4.88 9.92 -35.62
C LEU A 106 -6.29 9.43 -35.32
N LEU A 107 -7.26 9.70 -36.20
CA LEU A 107 -8.64 9.25 -36.01
C LEU A 107 -8.73 7.72 -35.92
N LEU A 108 -7.97 7.01 -36.76
CA LEU A 108 -7.92 5.55 -36.71
C LEU A 108 -7.33 5.05 -35.37
N ILE A 109 -6.24 5.65 -34.91
CA ILE A 109 -5.61 5.31 -33.62
C ILE A 109 -6.59 5.58 -32.47
N VAL A 110 -7.25 6.74 -32.45
CA VAL A 110 -8.24 7.11 -31.44
C VAL A 110 -9.40 6.11 -31.42
N LEU A 111 -9.91 5.72 -32.58
CA LEU A 111 -10.99 4.74 -32.68
C LEU A 111 -10.57 3.39 -32.07
N ILE A 112 -9.38 2.89 -32.41
CA ILE A 112 -8.86 1.63 -31.86
C ILE A 112 -8.68 1.73 -30.35
N LEU A 113 -8.04 2.79 -29.86
CA LEU A 113 -7.84 3.01 -28.42
C LEU A 113 -9.16 3.12 -27.65
N ALA A 114 -10.15 3.82 -28.22
CA ALA A 114 -11.46 3.95 -27.60
C ALA A 114 -12.16 2.58 -27.48
N LEU A 115 -12.13 1.77 -28.55
CA LEU A 115 -12.72 0.42 -28.54
C LEU A 115 -12.03 -0.50 -27.53
N VAL A 116 -10.70 -0.52 -27.53
CA VAL A 116 -9.91 -1.31 -26.57
C VAL A 116 -10.15 -0.82 -25.13
N GLY A 117 -10.19 0.49 -24.93
CA GLY A 117 -10.46 1.11 -23.62
C GLY A 117 -11.82 0.73 -23.08
N VAL A 118 -12.88 0.84 -23.90
CA VAL A 118 -14.25 0.43 -23.52
C VAL A 118 -14.31 -1.06 -23.20
N SER A 119 -13.68 -1.91 -24.02
CA SER A 119 -13.62 -3.36 -23.77
C SER A 119 -12.92 -3.68 -22.45
N SER A 120 -11.81 -3.00 -22.18
CA SER A 120 -11.01 -3.18 -20.96
C SER A 120 -11.79 -2.73 -19.72
N LEU A 121 -12.46 -1.58 -19.78
CA LEU A 121 -13.32 -1.09 -18.69
C LEU A 121 -14.49 -2.03 -18.42
N LYS A 122 -15.14 -2.53 -19.47
CA LYS A 122 -16.25 -3.48 -19.33
C LYS A 122 -15.79 -4.78 -18.64
N SER A 123 -14.60 -5.27 -19.00
CA SER A 123 -14.00 -6.46 -18.39
C SER A 123 -13.62 -6.23 -16.92
N ALA A 124 -13.11 -5.04 -16.59
CA ALA A 124 -12.81 -4.67 -15.21
C ALA A 124 -14.08 -4.55 -14.35
N GLN A 125 -15.16 -3.98 -14.90
CA GLN A 125 -16.43 -3.86 -14.16
C GLN A 125 -17.08 -5.22 -13.86
N ALA A 126 -16.87 -6.24 -14.70
CA ALA A 126 -17.34 -7.60 -14.42
C ALA A 126 -16.76 -8.20 -13.12
N HIS A 127 -15.62 -7.69 -12.66
CA HIS A 127 -14.93 -8.14 -11.44
C HIS A 127 -14.96 -7.07 -10.33
N ARG A 128 -15.87 -6.10 -10.42
CA ARG A 128 -15.98 -5.03 -9.43
C ARG A 128 -16.32 -5.64 -8.06
N PRO A 129 -15.48 -5.46 -7.03
CA PRO A 129 -15.81 -5.90 -5.68
C PRO A 129 -17.06 -5.15 -5.21
N ASP A 130 -18.02 -5.88 -4.63
CA ASP A 130 -19.16 -5.29 -3.93
C ASP A 130 -18.88 -5.31 -2.41
N PRO A 131 -18.29 -4.24 -1.86
CA PRO A 131 -18.02 -4.15 -0.44
C PRO A 131 -19.32 -4.20 0.38
N ALA A 132 -20.45 -3.72 -0.15
CA ALA A 132 -21.73 -3.77 0.56
C ALA A 132 -22.23 -5.22 0.68
N ALA A 133 -22.10 -6.03 -0.37
CA ALA A 133 -22.41 -7.46 -0.31
C ALA A 133 -21.49 -8.21 0.67
N SER A 134 -20.19 -7.87 0.72
CA SER A 134 -19.25 -8.52 1.65
C SER A 134 -19.55 -8.22 3.12
N VAL A 135 -19.95 -6.99 3.44
CA VAL A 135 -20.36 -6.58 4.79
C VAL A 135 -21.72 -7.19 5.15
N ALA A 136 -22.67 -7.23 4.22
CA ALA A 136 -23.97 -7.86 4.41
C ALA A 136 -23.84 -9.37 4.69
N ALA A 137 -23.03 -10.08 3.90
CA ALA A 137 -22.76 -11.51 4.09
C ALA A 137 -22.08 -11.78 5.45
N THR A 138 -21.18 -10.90 5.88
CA THR A 138 -20.52 -11.00 7.20
C THR A 138 -21.53 -10.79 8.34
N LYS A 139 -22.46 -9.84 8.20
CA LYS A 139 -23.53 -9.61 9.18
C LYS A 139 -24.48 -10.81 9.28
N GLU A 140 -24.92 -11.34 8.14
CA GLU A 140 -25.84 -12.47 8.08
C GLU A 140 -25.21 -13.76 8.66
N ALA A 141 -23.91 -13.99 8.42
CA ALA A 141 -23.18 -15.10 9.01
C ALA A 141 -23.11 -15.02 10.54
N ILE A 142 -22.98 -13.81 11.11
CA ILE A 142 -22.96 -13.58 12.56
C ILE A 142 -24.35 -13.82 13.17
N GLU A 143 -25.42 -13.28 12.57
CA GLU A 143 -26.81 -13.50 13.04
C GLU A 143 -27.19 -14.99 13.03
N LYS A 144 -26.80 -15.72 11.99
CA LYS A 144 -27.07 -17.16 11.88
C LYS A 144 -26.24 -18.01 12.86
N GLY A 145 -25.05 -17.54 13.25
CA GLY A 145 -24.18 -18.18 14.24
C GLY A 145 -24.59 -17.94 15.69
N LEU A 146 -25.20 -16.78 16.00
CA LEU A 146 -25.70 -16.42 17.34
C LEU A 146 -27.11 -16.95 17.63
N GLY A 147 -27.89 -17.31 16.61
CA GLY A 147 -29.25 -17.81 16.74
C GLY A 147 -29.41 -19.33 16.98
N LYS A 148 -28.36 -20.01 17.45
CA LYS A 148 -28.39 -21.43 17.84
C LYS A 148 -28.06 -21.62 19.31
#